data_AF-A0A0Q6TDL2-F1
#
_entry.id   AF-A0A0Q6TDL2-F1
#
_cell.length_a   1.000
_cell.length_b   1.000
_cell.length_c   1.000
_cell.angle_alpha   90.00
_cell.angle_beta   90.00
_cell.angle_gamma   90.00
#
_symmetry.space_group_name_H-M   'P 1'
#
loop_
_entity.id
_entity.type
_entity.pdbx_description
1 polymer ?
#
loop_
_entity_poly.entity_id
_entity_poly.type
_entity_poly.pdbx_seq_one_letter_code
_entity_poly.pdbx_strand_id
1 'polypeptide(L)'
;MLTSTYTLVALSVEQTTVRAALQSLLDELSALPGDFSTLAAGRAAQLCATLRQAYDNCHWRKLDKFLVPALRRSTAAADGLLAELERLSGQAAAAMGAAEACVGAADHPVPRDVFCDAVECCVAALRSRLEREEHELFPLARAAVGGDAWFAVANQMLAHDAYAQEHRGDPRRPRRELVGHAGQAAQGRDPLQPEFGRRHEILTAAH
;
A
#
# COMPACT_ATOMS: atom_id res chain seq x y z
N MET A 1 -29.67 -7.46 -5.85
CA MET A 1 -29.43 -8.37 -4.71
C MET A 1 -28.24 -9.31 -4.91
N LEU A 2 -27.97 -9.84 -6.12
CA LEU A 2 -26.80 -10.71 -6.35
C LEU A 2 -25.47 -9.94 -6.31
N THR A 3 -25.38 -8.78 -6.98
CA THR A 3 -24.14 -7.98 -7.03
C THR A 3 -23.62 -7.58 -5.65
N SER A 4 -24.50 -7.09 -4.78
CA SER A 4 -24.16 -6.76 -3.39
C SER A 4 -23.61 -7.97 -2.63
N THR A 5 -24.17 -9.16 -2.86
CA THR A 5 -23.70 -10.39 -2.21
C THR A 5 -22.30 -10.76 -2.68
N TYR A 6 -22.06 -10.79 -3.99
CA TYR A 6 -20.74 -11.12 -4.53
C TYR A 6 -19.67 -10.11 -4.14
N THR A 7 -19.98 -8.80 -4.19
CA THR A 7 -19.05 -7.75 -3.76
C THR A 7 -18.68 -7.89 -2.29
N LEU A 8 -19.66 -8.11 -1.40
CA LEU A 8 -19.39 -8.28 0.03
C LEU A 8 -18.59 -9.56 0.31
N VAL A 9 -18.89 -10.68 -0.38
CA VAL A 9 -18.11 -11.92 -0.25
C VAL A 9 -16.67 -11.71 -0.71
N ALA A 10 -16.45 -11.02 -1.83
CA ALA A 10 -15.10 -10.70 -2.29
C ALA A 10 -14.32 -9.88 -1.24
N LEU A 11 -14.95 -8.87 -0.64
CA LEU A 11 -14.36 -8.09 0.45
C LEU A 11 -14.07 -8.95 1.69
N SER A 12 -14.97 -9.86 2.11
CA SER A 12 -14.73 -10.76 3.25
C SER A 12 -13.57 -11.73 3.00
N VAL A 13 -13.42 -12.24 1.79
CA VAL A 13 -12.28 -13.11 1.40
C VAL A 13 -10.97 -12.33 1.51
N GLU A 14 -10.95 -11.11 0.95
CA GLU A 14 -9.84 -10.17 1.06
C GLU A 14 -9.46 -9.88 2.52
N GLN A 15 -10.44 -9.60 3.38
CA GLN A 15 -10.23 -9.40 4.82
C GLN A 15 -9.69 -10.65 5.53
N THR A 16 -10.09 -11.86 5.11
CA THR A 16 -9.60 -13.12 5.67
C THR A 16 -8.09 -13.28 5.46
N THR A 17 -7.59 -12.95 4.27
CA THR A 17 -6.14 -12.97 3.99
C THR A 17 -5.38 -11.99 4.89
N VAL A 18 -5.93 -10.81 5.11
CA VAL A 18 -5.34 -9.80 6.00
C VAL A 18 -5.32 -10.30 7.45
N ARG A 19 -6.42 -10.87 7.97
CA ARG A 19 -6.45 -11.42 9.33
C ARG A 19 -5.40 -12.49 9.54
N ALA A 20 -5.23 -13.38 8.56
CA ALA A 20 -4.19 -14.41 8.63
C ALA A 20 -2.78 -13.82 8.70
N ALA A 21 -2.49 -12.78 7.91
CA ALA A 21 -1.20 -12.08 7.96
C ALA A 21 -0.96 -11.39 9.31
N LEU A 22 -1.98 -10.72 9.85
CA LEU A 22 -1.92 -10.07 11.17
C LEU A 22 -1.71 -11.08 12.29
N GLN A 23 -2.39 -12.24 12.23
CA GLN A 23 -2.21 -13.30 13.22
C GLN A 23 -0.81 -13.90 13.15
N SER A 24 -0.30 -14.19 11.95
CA SER A 24 1.07 -14.67 11.76
C SER A 24 2.10 -13.70 12.36
N LEU A 25 1.88 -12.39 12.24
CA LEU A 25 2.76 -11.39 12.83
C LEU A 25 2.74 -11.41 14.37
N LEU A 26 1.55 -11.57 14.98
CA LEU A 26 1.44 -11.72 16.43
C LEU A 26 2.12 -13.00 16.92
N ASP A 27 1.97 -14.09 16.18
CA ASP A 27 2.62 -15.37 16.50
C ASP A 27 4.15 -15.19 16.45
N GLU A 28 4.68 -14.50 15.43
CA GLU A 28 6.11 -14.16 15.33
C GLU A 28 6.60 -13.27 16.48
N LEU A 29 5.82 -12.30 16.93
CA LEU A 29 6.15 -11.46 18.09
C LEU A 29 6.18 -12.27 19.38
N SER A 30 5.19 -13.14 19.59
CA SER A 30 5.09 -13.97 20.79
C SER A 30 6.25 -14.97 20.92
N ALA A 31 6.84 -15.37 19.79
CA ALA A 31 8.00 -16.25 19.73
C ALA A 31 9.34 -15.54 19.99
N LEU A 32 9.37 -14.20 20.10
CA LEU A 32 10.60 -13.47 20.38
C LEU A 32 11.08 -13.76 21.80
N PRO A 33 12.36 -14.10 22.00
CA PRO A 33 12.91 -14.35 23.32
C PRO A 33 12.67 -13.17 24.27
N GLY A 34 12.12 -13.44 25.45
CA GLY A 34 11.75 -12.44 26.45
C GLY A 34 12.93 -11.90 27.28
N ASP A 35 14.08 -12.56 27.23
CA ASP A 35 15.22 -12.26 28.10
C ASP A 35 16.02 -11.01 27.66
N PHE A 36 15.71 -10.46 26.48
CA PHE A 36 16.42 -9.31 25.92
C PHE A 36 15.54 -8.06 25.93
N SER A 37 16.08 -6.96 26.46
CA SER A 37 15.45 -5.63 26.42
C SER A 37 15.49 -4.98 25.03
N THR A 38 16.26 -5.55 24.10
CA THR A 38 16.45 -5.03 22.74
C THR A 38 16.31 -6.10 21.68
N LEU A 39 15.79 -5.72 20.52
CA LEU A 39 15.75 -6.52 19.30
C LEU A 39 16.88 -6.13 18.36
N ALA A 40 17.43 -7.11 17.64
CA ALA A 40 18.35 -6.84 16.55
C ALA A 40 17.67 -5.99 15.47
N ALA A 41 18.38 -4.96 14.98
CA ALA A 41 17.85 -4.00 14.00
C ALA A 41 17.23 -4.68 12.77
N GLY A 42 17.92 -5.67 12.20
CA GLY A 42 17.44 -6.43 11.05
C GLY A 42 16.14 -7.21 11.32
N ARG A 43 15.95 -7.74 12.53
CA ARG A 43 14.72 -8.46 12.89
C ARG A 43 13.56 -7.49 13.09
N ALA A 44 13.79 -6.35 13.75
CA ALA A 44 12.79 -5.30 13.89
C ALA A 44 12.38 -4.73 12.51
N ALA A 45 13.34 -4.49 11.61
CA ALA A 45 13.09 -4.04 10.25
C ALA A 45 12.25 -5.05 9.45
N GLN A 46 12.57 -6.34 9.55
CA GLN A 46 11.79 -7.40 8.91
C GLN A 46 10.34 -7.43 9.40
N LEU A 47 10.13 -7.43 10.73
CA LEU A 47 8.79 -7.44 11.32
C LEU A 47 8.00 -6.17 10.95
N CYS A 48 8.66 -5.01 10.94
CA CYS A 48 8.05 -3.75 10.52
C CYS A 48 7.67 -3.76 9.04
N ALA A 49 8.49 -4.35 8.17
CA ALA A 49 8.17 -4.52 6.76
C ALA A 49 6.97 -5.45 6.55
N THR A 50 6.90 -6.55 7.32
CA THR A 50 5.73 -7.45 7.33
C THR A 50 4.47 -6.72 7.79
N LEU A 51 4.56 -5.92 8.87
CA LEU A 51 3.44 -5.09 9.34
C LEU A 51 3.00 -4.09 8.27
N ARG A 52 3.94 -3.38 7.64
CA ARG A 52 3.68 -2.42 6.56
C ARG A 52 2.97 -3.10 5.40
N GLN A 53 3.43 -4.28 4.99
CA GLN A 53 2.79 -5.06 3.92
C GLN A 53 1.37 -5.48 4.31
N ALA A 54 1.14 -5.93 5.54
CA ALA A 54 -0.20 -6.27 6.02
C ALA A 54 -1.11 -5.02 6.07
N TYR A 55 -0.60 -3.89 6.56
CA TYR A 55 -1.29 -2.59 6.62
C TYR A 55 -1.67 -2.09 5.22
N ASP A 56 -0.78 -2.18 4.24
CA ASP A 56 -1.02 -1.74 2.87
C ASP A 56 -1.95 -2.70 2.10
N ASN A 57 -1.88 -4.00 2.40
CA ASN A 57 -2.79 -5.02 1.86
C ASN A 57 -4.16 -5.01 2.49
N CYS A 58 -4.32 -4.34 3.63
CA CYS A 58 -5.66 -4.06 4.11
C CYS A 58 -6.37 -3.23 3.04
N HIS A 59 -7.39 -3.82 2.43
CA HIS A 59 -8.14 -3.27 1.30
C HIS A 59 -8.99 -2.03 1.64
N TRP A 60 -8.63 -1.33 2.73
CA TRP A 60 -9.12 -0.04 3.18
C TRP A 60 -9.38 0.89 2.00
N ARG A 61 -8.44 0.96 1.04
CA ARG A 61 -8.63 1.83 -0.14
C ARG A 61 -9.87 1.49 -0.98
N LYS A 62 -10.25 0.23 -1.19
CA LYS A 62 -11.44 -0.07 -2.02
C LYS A 62 -12.72 0.30 -1.30
N LEU A 63 -12.81 -0.09 -0.03
CA LEU A 63 -13.96 0.19 0.81
C LEU A 63 -14.15 1.70 0.96
N ASP A 64 -13.07 2.41 1.29
CA ASP A 64 -13.07 3.86 1.48
C ASP A 64 -13.28 4.63 0.17
N LYS A 65 -12.76 4.13 -0.97
CA LYS A 65 -12.95 4.77 -2.28
C LYS A 65 -14.35 4.58 -2.87
N PHE A 66 -14.96 3.41 -2.67
CA PHE A 66 -16.13 3.01 -3.46
C PHE A 66 -17.36 2.78 -2.59
N LEU A 67 -17.24 2.00 -1.52
CA LEU A 67 -18.39 1.62 -0.70
C LEU A 67 -18.81 2.74 0.26
N VAL A 68 -17.86 3.36 0.98
CA VAL A 68 -18.14 4.42 1.95
C VAL A 68 -18.85 5.62 1.30
N PRO A 69 -18.43 6.13 0.13
CA PRO A 69 -19.15 7.22 -0.53
C PRO A 69 -20.56 6.82 -0.95
N ALA A 70 -20.77 5.58 -1.43
CA ALA A 70 -22.09 5.09 -1.77
C ALA A 70 -22.99 4.98 -0.54
N LEU A 71 -22.45 4.52 0.59
CA LEU A 71 -23.16 4.40 1.84
C LEU A 71 -23.58 5.76 2.41
N ARG A 72 -22.65 6.73 2.45
CA ARG A 72 -22.94 8.11 2.90
C ARG A 72 -24.06 8.78 2.10
N ARG A 73 -24.12 8.52 0.79
CA ARG A 73 -25.21 9.02 -0.07
C ARG A 73 -26.55 8.32 0.19
N SER A 74 -26.52 7.12 0.75
CA SER A 74 -27.71 6.27 0.94
C SER A 74 -28.34 6.44 2.32
N THR A 75 -27.55 6.70 3.37
CA THR A 75 -28.06 6.85 4.74
C THR A 75 -27.11 7.60 5.66
N ALA A 76 -27.66 8.48 6.50
CA ALA A 76 -26.95 9.14 7.60
C ALA A 76 -26.75 8.21 8.82
N ALA A 77 -27.48 7.09 8.89
CA ALA A 77 -27.34 6.13 9.99
C ALA A 77 -25.94 5.50 10.05
N ALA A 78 -25.16 5.59 8.98
CA ALA A 78 -23.79 5.09 8.92
C ALA A 78 -22.77 6.05 9.54
N ASP A 79 -23.09 7.33 9.76
CA ASP A 79 -22.09 8.37 10.07
C ASP A 79 -21.29 8.07 11.35
N GLY A 80 -21.95 7.59 12.40
CA GLY A 80 -21.28 7.21 13.64
C GLY A 80 -20.31 6.04 13.47
N LEU A 81 -20.74 5.00 12.74
CA LEU A 81 -19.88 3.85 12.43
C LEU A 81 -18.70 4.27 11.55
N LEU A 82 -18.93 5.09 10.53
CA LEU A 82 -17.88 5.56 9.64
C LEU A 82 -16.85 6.44 10.37
N ALA A 83 -17.28 7.28 11.31
CA ALA A 83 -16.37 8.06 12.15
C ALA A 83 -15.50 7.15 13.05
N GLU A 84 -16.07 6.07 13.57
CA GLU A 84 -15.35 5.09 14.36
C GLU A 84 -14.31 4.31 13.52
N LEU A 85 -14.67 3.90 12.31
CA LEU A 85 -13.74 3.24 11.39
C LEU A 85 -12.58 4.18 10.99
N GLU A 86 -12.85 5.46 10.78
CA GLU A 86 -11.82 6.50 10.54
C GLU A 86 -10.89 6.64 11.75
N ARG A 87 -11.45 6.67 12.97
CA ARG A 87 -10.68 6.74 14.22
C ARG A 87 -9.75 5.53 14.37
N LEU A 88 -10.23 4.32 14.11
CA LEU A 88 -9.42 3.10 14.14
C LEU A 88 -8.30 3.15 13.08
N SER A 89 -8.59 3.71 11.91
CA SER A 89 -7.59 3.90 10.85
C SER A 89 -6.48 4.87 11.29
N GLY A 90 -6.86 5.98 11.93
CA GLY A 90 -5.90 6.92 12.51
C GLY A 90 -5.03 6.29 13.60
N GLN A 91 -5.61 5.43 14.44
CA GLN A 91 -4.85 4.69 15.46
C GLN A 91 -3.85 3.72 14.85
N ALA A 92 -4.27 2.93 13.85
CA ALA A 92 -3.38 2.02 13.14
C ALA A 92 -2.24 2.78 12.45
N ALA A 93 -2.53 3.92 11.79
CA ALA A 93 -1.53 4.74 11.13
C ALA A 93 -0.51 5.32 12.12
N ALA A 94 -0.96 5.83 13.28
CA ALA A 94 -0.08 6.33 14.33
C ALA A 94 0.81 5.24 14.91
N ALA A 95 0.25 4.06 15.20
CA ALA A 95 0.99 2.92 15.72
C ALA A 95 2.01 2.38 14.70
N MET A 96 1.64 2.31 13.42
CA MET A 96 2.55 1.99 12.33
C MET A 96 3.72 2.98 12.25
N GLY A 97 3.45 4.29 12.35
CA GLY A 97 4.49 5.31 12.38
C GLY A 97 5.43 5.19 13.59
N ALA A 98 4.91 4.79 14.75
CA ALA A 98 5.72 4.51 15.94
C ALA A 98 6.61 3.27 15.75
N ALA A 99 6.11 2.21 15.12
CA ALA A 99 6.90 1.02 14.80
C ALA A 99 8.04 1.35 13.81
N GLU A 100 7.77 2.18 12.79
CA GLU A 100 8.80 2.64 11.85
C GLU A 100 9.85 3.54 12.50
N ALA A 101 9.42 4.43 13.40
CA ALA A 101 10.34 5.29 14.14
C ALA A 101 11.30 4.48 15.03
N CYS A 102 10.85 3.34 15.57
CA CYS A 102 11.70 2.42 16.33
C CYS A 102 12.81 1.79 15.48
N VAL A 103 12.53 1.45 14.22
CA VAL A 103 13.50 0.83 13.30
C VAL A 103 14.51 1.86 12.79
N GLY A 104 14.09 3.10 12.57
CA GLY A 104 14.98 4.20 12.16
C GLY A 104 15.77 3.90 10.88
N ALA A 105 16.83 4.69 10.64
CA ALA A 105 17.73 4.54 9.49
C ALA A 105 19.09 3.89 9.85
N ALA A 106 19.27 3.44 11.09
CA ALA A 106 20.56 3.01 11.63
C ALA A 106 20.50 1.58 12.19
N ASP A 107 21.62 0.86 12.14
CA ASP A 107 21.78 -0.53 12.61
C ASP A 107 21.83 -0.68 14.15
N HIS A 108 21.20 0.21 14.91
CA HIS A 108 21.20 0.12 16.37
C HIS A 108 20.15 -0.89 16.88
N PRO A 109 20.43 -1.59 18.00
CA PRO A 109 19.41 -2.39 18.67
C PRO A 109 18.16 -1.56 18.98
N VAL A 110 16.99 -2.14 18.74
CA VAL A 110 15.69 -1.49 18.91
C VAL A 110 15.12 -1.83 20.28
N PRO A 111 14.59 -0.89 21.08
CA PRO A 111 13.90 -1.21 22.33
C PRO A 111 12.74 -2.18 22.08
N ARG A 112 12.83 -3.40 22.65
CA ARG A 112 11.91 -4.50 22.34
C ARG A 112 10.47 -4.12 22.66
N ASP A 113 10.23 -3.69 23.90
CA ASP A 113 8.87 -3.47 24.39
C ASP A 113 8.17 -2.33 23.63
N VAL A 114 8.87 -1.23 23.38
CA VAL A 114 8.32 -0.09 22.61
C VAL A 114 7.95 -0.51 21.17
N PHE A 115 8.79 -1.32 20.53
CA PHE A 115 8.50 -1.83 19.18
C PHE A 115 7.34 -2.82 19.19
N CYS A 116 7.36 -3.81 20.08
CA CYS A 116 6.29 -4.80 20.22
C CYS A 116 4.95 -4.13 20.51
N ASP A 117 4.90 -3.20 21.48
CA ASP A 117 3.70 -2.44 21.84
C ASP A 117 3.14 -1.67 20.63
N ALA A 118 4.01 -1.02 19.83
CA ALA A 118 3.59 -0.31 18.63
C ALA A 118 3.00 -1.26 17.57
N VAL A 119 3.63 -2.41 17.34
CA VAL A 119 3.13 -3.41 16.40
C VAL A 119 1.80 -4.00 16.89
N GLU A 120 1.70 -4.37 18.17
CA GLU A 120 0.48 -4.91 18.77
C GLU A 120 -0.68 -3.91 18.73
N CYS A 121 -0.42 -2.63 19.04
CA CYS A 121 -1.41 -1.56 18.91
C CYS A 121 -1.90 -1.40 17.47
N CYS A 122 -0.99 -1.47 16.48
CA CYS A 122 -1.34 -1.40 15.07
C CYS A 122 -2.24 -2.59 14.67
N VAL A 123 -1.82 -3.81 15.01
CA VAL A 123 -2.58 -5.03 14.73
C VAL A 123 -3.95 -5.00 15.40
N ALA A 124 -4.04 -4.57 16.66
CA ALA A 124 -5.31 -4.47 17.39
C ALA A 124 -6.27 -3.50 16.70
N ALA A 125 -5.81 -2.30 16.33
CA ALA A 125 -6.64 -1.31 15.63
C ALA A 125 -7.14 -1.83 14.27
N LEU A 126 -6.28 -2.50 13.50
CA LEU A 126 -6.64 -3.12 12.22
C LEU A 126 -7.68 -4.24 12.41
N ARG A 127 -7.48 -5.13 13.38
CA ARG A 127 -8.43 -6.22 13.68
C ARG A 127 -9.79 -5.68 14.09
N SER A 128 -9.84 -4.71 15.01
CA SER A 128 -11.09 -4.08 15.40
C SER A 128 -11.81 -3.43 14.23
N ARG A 129 -11.07 -2.77 13.31
CA ARG A 129 -11.67 -2.22 12.10
C ARG A 129 -12.28 -3.32 11.21
N LEU A 130 -11.54 -4.41 10.96
CA LEU A 130 -12.02 -5.55 10.16
C LEU A 130 -13.28 -6.20 10.76
N GLU A 131 -13.35 -6.29 12.08
CA GLU A 131 -14.50 -6.86 12.78
C GLU A 131 -15.75 -5.97 12.61
N ARG A 132 -15.62 -4.65 12.81
CA ARG A 132 -16.74 -3.72 12.65
C ARG A 132 -17.20 -3.62 11.19
N GLU A 133 -16.29 -3.70 10.24
CA GLU A 133 -16.67 -3.72 8.83
C GLU A 133 -17.54 -4.94 8.49
N GLU A 134 -17.12 -6.14 8.90
CA GLU A 134 -17.84 -7.36 8.58
C GLU A 134 -19.18 -7.47 9.32
N HIS A 135 -19.23 -7.10 10.60
CA HIS A 135 -20.40 -7.32 11.45
C HIS A 135 -21.41 -6.16 11.45
N GLU A 136 -20.97 -4.94 11.12
CA GLU A 136 -21.84 -3.75 11.18
C GLU A 136 -21.94 -3.06 9.82
N LEU A 137 -20.80 -2.76 9.17
CA LEU A 137 -20.80 -1.98 7.94
C LEU A 137 -21.42 -2.76 6.77
N PHE A 138 -21.05 -4.03 6.60
CA PHE A 138 -21.53 -4.84 5.48
C PHE A 138 -23.04 -5.10 5.55
N PRO A 139 -23.63 -5.50 6.70
CA PRO A 139 -25.09 -5.57 6.83
C PRO A 139 -25.78 -4.23 6.58
N LEU A 140 -25.24 -3.13 7.12
CA LEU A 140 -25.80 -1.80 6.93
C LEU A 140 -25.78 -1.39 5.45
N ALA A 141 -24.66 -1.59 4.77
CA ALA A 141 -24.53 -1.30 3.35
C ALA A 141 -25.45 -2.16 2.49
N ARG A 142 -25.59 -3.45 2.82
CA ARG A 142 -26.51 -4.36 2.13
C ARG A 142 -27.96 -3.89 2.22
N ALA A 143 -28.36 -3.33 3.37
CA ALA A 143 -29.72 -2.85 3.60
C ALA A 143 -29.97 -1.45 2.98
N ALA A 144 -29.00 -0.55 3.05
CA ALA A 144 -29.19 0.85 2.68
C ALA A 144 -28.85 1.17 1.21
N VAL A 145 -27.86 0.50 0.62
CA VAL A 145 -27.37 0.84 -0.73
C VAL A 145 -28.25 0.18 -1.80
N GLY A 146 -28.75 1.01 -2.73
CA GLY A 146 -29.59 0.56 -3.85
C GLY A 146 -28.85 -0.32 -4.87
N GLY A 147 -29.61 -1.08 -5.67
CA GLY A 147 -29.06 -2.04 -6.64
C GLY A 147 -28.10 -1.43 -7.66
N ASP A 148 -28.47 -0.28 -8.26
CA ASP A 148 -27.64 0.40 -9.25
C ASP A 148 -26.34 0.95 -8.65
N ALA A 149 -26.41 1.45 -7.41
CA ALA A 149 -25.24 1.89 -6.66
C ALA A 149 -24.29 0.72 -6.37
N TRP A 150 -24.84 -0.44 -5.98
CA TRP A 150 -24.05 -1.67 -5.83
C TRP A 150 -23.38 -2.11 -7.12
N PHE A 151 -24.07 -1.98 -8.26
CA PHE A 151 -23.48 -2.29 -9.56
C PHE A 151 -22.32 -1.36 -9.91
N ALA A 152 -22.47 -0.05 -9.66
CA ALA A 152 -21.40 0.91 -9.84
C ALA A 152 -20.19 0.61 -8.93
N VAL A 153 -20.43 0.33 -7.65
CA VAL A 153 -19.38 -0.03 -6.69
C VAL A 153 -18.62 -1.28 -7.15
N ALA A 154 -19.34 -2.33 -7.55
CA ALA A 154 -18.72 -3.57 -8.03
C ALA A 154 -17.84 -3.34 -9.26
N ASN A 155 -18.33 -2.59 -10.26
CA ASN A 155 -17.55 -2.29 -11.46
C ASN A 155 -16.30 -1.46 -11.15
N GLN A 156 -16.41 -0.49 -10.24
CA GLN A 156 -15.26 0.33 -9.82
C GLN A 156 -14.21 -0.51 -9.08
N MET A 157 -14.64 -1.45 -8.23
CA MET A 157 -13.73 -2.39 -7.55
C MET A 157 -13.02 -3.31 -8.55
N LEU A 158 -13.74 -3.89 -9.51
CA LEU A 158 -13.14 -4.73 -10.55
C LEU A 158 -12.13 -3.96 -11.43
N ALA A 159 -12.47 -2.73 -11.82
CA ALA A 159 -11.55 -1.88 -12.58
C ALA A 159 -10.30 -1.52 -11.77
N HIS A 160 -10.46 -1.26 -10.47
CA HIS A 160 -9.34 -1.04 -9.55
C HIS A 160 -8.43 -2.27 -9.44
N ASP A 161 -9.01 -3.47 -9.41
CA ASP A 161 -8.24 -4.72 -9.36
C ASP A 161 -7.50 -5.02 -10.65
N ALA A 162 -8.15 -4.82 -11.81
CA ALA A 162 -7.49 -4.95 -13.11
C ALA A 162 -6.28 -4.00 -13.19
N TYR A 163 -6.47 -2.73 -12.81
CA TYR A 163 -5.39 -1.74 -12.77
C TYR A 163 -4.27 -2.17 -11.81
N ALA A 164 -4.60 -2.61 -10.60
CA ALA A 164 -3.62 -3.06 -9.61
C ALA A 164 -2.83 -4.30 -10.08
N GLN A 165 -3.48 -5.24 -10.78
CA GLN A 165 -2.83 -6.42 -11.34
C GLN A 165 -1.86 -6.05 -12.47
N GLU A 166 -2.24 -5.16 -13.38
CA GLU A 166 -1.37 -4.67 -14.46
C GLU A 166 -0.12 -3.96 -13.91
N HIS A 167 -0.26 -3.21 -12.82
CA HIS A 167 0.83 -2.44 -12.22
C HIS A 167 1.67 -3.25 -11.21
N ARG A 168 1.12 -4.34 -10.64
CA ARG A 168 1.91 -5.35 -9.91
C ARG A 168 2.66 -6.27 -10.88
N GLY A 169 2.19 -6.39 -12.11
CA GLY A 169 2.72 -7.26 -13.15
C GLY A 169 3.87 -6.66 -13.98
N ASP A 170 5.00 -6.32 -13.35
CA ASP A 170 6.29 -6.45 -14.06
C ASP A 170 7.43 -6.99 -13.18
N PRO A 171 7.48 -8.32 -12.96
CA PRO A 171 8.70 -9.03 -12.56
C PRO A 171 9.50 -9.55 -13.77
N ARG A 172 9.16 -9.18 -15.01
CA ARG A 172 9.69 -9.80 -16.25
C ARG A 172 9.97 -8.82 -17.39
N ARG A 173 10.49 -7.63 -17.10
CA ARG A 173 11.42 -6.96 -18.01
C ARG A 173 12.82 -7.45 -17.71
N PRO A 174 13.34 -8.49 -18.43
CA PRO A 174 14.78 -8.54 -18.60
C PRO A 174 15.16 -7.18 -19.18
N ARG A 175 16.03 -6.46 -18.46
CA ARG A 175 16.78 -5.34 -18.99
C ARG A 175 17.26 -5.79 -20.36
N ARG A 176 16.67 -5.26 -21.43
CA ARG A 176 17.12 -5.52 -22.79
C ARG A 176 18.48 -4.85 -22.85
N GLU A 177 19.50 -5.58 -22.44
CA GLU A 177 20.88 -5.26 -22.72
C GLU A 177 20.93 -5.08 -24.23
N LEU A 178 21.14 -3.82 -24.61
CA LEU A 178 21.54 -3.45 -25.93
C LEU A 178 22.84 -4.21 -26.21
N VAL A 179 22.71 -5.38 -26.83
CA VAL A 179 23.78 -5.98 -27.62
C VAL A 179 24.05 -5.01 -28.76
N GLY A 180 24.96 -4.08 -28.52
CA GLY A 180 25.66 -3.30 -29.53
C GLY A 180 27.10 -3.80 -29.58
N HIS A 181 27.32 -4.92 -30.27
CA HIS A 181 28.66 -5.38 -30.62
C HIS A 181 28.78 -5.33 -32.14
N ALA A 182 29.47 -4.30 -32.63
CA ALA A 182 30.38 -4.34 -33.78
C ALA A 182 30.92 -2.93 -34.06
N GLY A 183 32.24 -2.77 -34.01
CA GLY A 183 32.89 -1.52 -34.42
C GLY A 183 34.33 -1.38 -33.92
N GLN A 184 35.16 -2.35 -34.24
CA GLN A 184 36.60 -2.41 -33.95
C GLN A 184 37.33 -1.13 -34.38
N ALA A 185 38.18 -0.65 -33.48
CA ALA A 185 39.09 0.47 -33.68
C ALA A 185 40.11 0.18 -34.79
N ALA A 186 40.22 1.10 -35.75
CA ALA A 186 41.34 1.19 -36.67
C ALA A 186 42.12 2.47 -36.37
N GLN A 187 43.38 2.29 -35.95
CA GLN A 187 44.40 3.33 -35.89
C GLN A 187 44.77 3.80 -37.30
N GLY A 188 44.81 5.12 -37.50
CA GLY A 188 45.38 5.76 -38.69
C GLY A 188 45.49 7.26 -38.47
N ARG A 189 46.73 7.78 -38.56
CA ARG A 189 47.13 9.17 -38.31
C ARG A 189 46.52 10.17 -39.30
N ASP A 190 46.35 11.40 -38.79
CA ASP A 190 46.22 12.74 -39.43
C ASP A 190 47.22 12.99 -40.61
N PRO A 191 47.12 14.05 -41.45
CA PRO A 191 46.27 15.25 -41.36
C PRO A 191 45.61 15.72 -42.68
N LEU A 192 44.68 16.69 -42.60
CA LEU A 192 44.59 17.88 -43.47
C LEU A 192 43.34 18.73 -43.12
N GLN A 193 43.60 19.85 -42.46
CA GLN A 193 42.76 21.05 -42.37
C GLN A 193 42.50 21.65 -43.78
N PRO A 194 41.41 22.43 -43.98
CA PRO A 194 41.41 23.83 -43.56
C PRO A 194 40.13 24.33 -42.87
N GLU A 195 40.36 25.33 -42.03
CA GLU A 195 39.41 26.21 -41.35
C GLU A 195 38.45 26.90 -42.31
N PHE A 196 37.23 27.24 -41.86
CA PHE A 196 36.62 28.58 -42.05
C PHE A 196 35.35 28.74 -41.20
N GLY A 197 35.26 29.86 -40.46
CA GLY A 197 33.97 30.54 -40.24
C GLY A 197 33.38 30.57 -38.83
N ARG A 198 34.00 31.30 -37.89
CA ARG A 198 33.27 31.99 -36.81
C ARG A 198 32.57 33.24 -37.36
N ARG A 199 31.44 33.60 -36.74
CA ARG A 199 30.66 34.89 -36.69
C ARG A 199 29.18 34.58 -37.03
N HIS A 200 28.15 35.06 -36.35
CA HIS A 200 27.96 36.09 -35.32
C HIS A 200 26.57 35.83 -34.68
N GLU A 201 26.46 36.01 -33.37
CA GLU A 201 25.19 36.41 -32.74
C GLU A 201 24.81 37.81 -33.22
N ILE A 202 23.50 38.11 -33.37
CA ILE A 202 22.86 39.44 -33.22
C ILE A 202 21.32 39.24 -33.24
N LEU A 203 20.72 39.47 -32.06
CA LEU A 203 19.60 40.39 -31.76
C LEU A 203 18.19 40.27 -32.39
N THR A 204 17.22 40.07 -31.47
CA THR A 204 15.94 40.80 -31.23
C THR A 204 14.84 40.98 -32.28
N ALA A 205 13.67 40.44 -31.92
CA ALA A 205 12.37 41.09 -31.64
C ALA A 205 11.58 41.90 -32.70
N ALA A 206 10.25 41.68 -32.63
CA ALA A 206 9.10 42.39 -33.25
C ALA A 206 8.91 42.14 -34.76
N HIS A 207 7.74 41.77 -35.29
CA HIS A 207 6.34 42.03 -34.93
C HIS A 207 5.45 40.81 -35.24
#